data_AF-A0A0K1PSN1-F1
#
_entry.id   AF-A0A0K1PSN1-F1
#
_cell.length_a   1.000
_cell.length_b   1.000
_cell.length_c   1.000
_cell.angle_alpha   90.00
_cell.angle_beta   90.00
_cell.angle_gamma   90.00
#
_symmetry.space_group_name_H-M   'P 1'
#
loop_
_entity.id
_entity.type
_entity.pdbx_description
1 polymer ?
#
loop_
_entity_poly.entity_id
_entity_poly.type
_entity_poly.pdbx_seq_one_letter_code
_entity_poly.pdbx_strand_id
1 'polypeptide(L)'
;MARAVVEEIERDGVRYLVIGYSPPRHACFAKLTPSEFDVISDWIGGASMKQIATRRNTAVRTIANQIARAYEKLGVASRGELLLRMREKGDAQDESEPRGAAGTRRR
;
A
#
# COMPACT_ATOMS: atom_id res chain seq x y z
N MET A 1 -2.02 -12.59 5.70
CA MET A 1 -0.66 -12.41 5.10
C MET A 1 -0.78 -11.84 3.70
N ALA A 2 0.09 -10.89 3.31
CA ALA A 2 0.17 -10.44 1.92
C ALA A 2 0.74 -11.59 1.06
N ARG A 3 -0.10 -12.19 0.21
CA ARG A 3 0.35 -13.25 -0.70
C ARG A 3 1.18 -12.63 -1.81
N ALA A 4 2.47 -12.96 -1.83
CA ALA A 4 3.32 -12.73 -2.98
C ALA A 4 3.36 -14.01 -3.83
N VAL A 5 3.11 -13.88 -5.13
CA VAL A 5 3.37 -14.89 -6.14
C VAL A 5 4.67 -14.50 -6.83
N VAL A 6 5.61 -15.43 -6.88
CA VAL A 6 6.88 -15.26 -7.56
C VAL A 6 6.89 -16.21 -8.75
N GLU A 7 7.11 -15.67 -9.94
CA GLU A 7 7.21 -16.42 -11.18
C GLU A 7 8.47 -16.00 -11.93
N GLU A 8 9.23 -16.99 -12.40
CA GLU A 8 10.40 -16.75 -13.24
C GLU A 8 9.96 -16.83 -14.70
N ILE A 9 10.21 -15.75 -15.46
CA ILE A 9 9.80 -15.64 -16.85
C ILE A 9 11.04 -15.39 -17.71
N GLU A 10 11.23 -16.20 -18.74
CA GLU A 10 12.25 -15.98 -19.75
C GLU A 10 11.62 -15.33 -21.00
N ARG A 11 12.17 -14.20 -21.42
CA ARG A 11 11.75 -13.46 -22.63
C ARG A 11 12.96 -12.91 -23.34
N ASP A 12 13.10 -13.25 -24.63
CA ASP A 12 14.18 -12.77 -25.50
C ASP A 12 15.61 -13.01 -24.94
N GLY A 13 15.80 -14.15 -24.26
CA GLY A 13 17.07 -14.51 -23.62
C GLY A 13 17.37 -13.77 -22.30
N VAL A 14 16.41 -12.97 -21.81
CA VAL A 14 16.50 -12.28 -20.51
C VAL A 14 15.60 -12.99 -19.50
N ARG A 15 16.17 -13.27 -18.33
CA ARG A 15 15.46 -13.85 -17.19
C ARG A 15 14.89 -12.75 -16.31
N TYR A 16 13.57 -12.79 -16.10
CA TYR A 16 12.84 -11.88 -15.24
C TYR A 16 12.33 -12.62 -14.02
N LEU A 17 12.47 -11.99 -12.85
CA LEU A 17 11.76 -12.39 -11.65
C LEU A 17 10.52 -11.50 -11.51
N VAL A 18 9.34 -12.07 -11.73
CA VAL A 18 8.07 -11.35 -11.55
C VAL A 18 7.55 -11.62 -10.16
N ILE A 19 7.36 -10.54 -9.39
CA ILE A 19 6.81 -10.59 -8.05
C ILE A 19 5.45 -9.89 -8.07
N GLY A 20 4.38 -10.67 -8.12
CA GLY A 20 3.02 -10.16 -7.92
C GLY A 20 2.68 -10.22 -6.44
N TYR A 21 2.50 -9.09 -5.77
CA TYR A 21 2.06 -9.08 -4.37
C TYR A 21 0.92 -8.08 -4.17
N SER A 22 -0.03 -8.44 -3.31
CA SER A 22 -1.02 -7.48 -2.81
C SER A 22 -0.45 -6.85 -1.54
N PRO A 23 -0.05 -5.56 -1.55
CA PRO A 23 0.47 -4.92 -0.35
C PRO A 23 -0.59 -5.01 0.76
N PRO A 24 -0.19 -5.33 2.01
CA PRO A 24 -1.14 -5.42 3.10
C PRO A 24 -1.85 -4.07 3.24
N ARG A 25 -3.18 -4.07 3.12
CA ARG A 25 -3.97 -2.88 3.40
C ARG A 25 -3.91 -2.63 4.89
N HIS A 26 -3.05 -1.70 5.31
CA HIS A 26 -2.93 -1.35 6.72
C HIS A 26 -4.29 -0.92 7.26
N ALA A 27 -4.77 -1.60 8.29
CA ALA A 27 -6.11 -1.37 8.86
C ALA A 27 -6.34 0.10 9.29
N CYS A 28 -5.27 0.83 9.60
CA CYS A 28 -5.35 2.27 9.88
C CYS A 28 -5.95 3.08 8.72
N PHE A 29 -5.77 2.65 7.46
CA PHE A 29 -6.33 3.32 6.29
C PHE A 29 -7.84 3.14 6.12
N ALA A 30 -8.48 2.23 6.86
CA ALA A 30 -9.94 2.07 6.83
C ALA A 30 -10.70 3.34 7.27
N LYS A 31 -10.03 4.25 8.01
CA LYS A 31 -10.62 5.52 8.46
C LYS A 31 -10.53 6.64 7.41
N LEU A 32 -9.80 6.44 6.32
CA LEU A 32 -9.62 7.44 5.28
C LEU A 32 -10.75 7.35 4.25
N THR A 33 -11.15 8.51 3.73
CA THR A 33 -11.96 8.56 2.51
C THR A 33 -11.12 8.11 1.30
N PRO A 34 -11.74 7.69 0.18
CA PRO A 34 -11.01 7.33 -1.02
C PRO A 34 -10.03 8.41 -1.49
N SER A 35 -10.45 9.69 -1.48
CA SER A 35 -9.57 10.79 -1.88
C SER A 35 -8.36 10.94 -0.96
N GLU A 36 -8.56 10.88 0.36
CA GLU A 36 -7.47 10.96 1.35
C GLU A 36 -6.52 9.76 1.23
N PHE A 37 -7.07 8.56 1.02
CA PHE A 37 -6.29 7.35 0.80
C PHE A 37 -5.37 7.48 -0.41
N ASP A 38 -5.90 7.96 -1.54
CA ASP A 38 -5.12 8.18 -2.75
C ASP A 38 -3.99 9.21 -2.53
N VAL A 39 -4.28 10.33 -1.85
CA VAL A 39 -3.25 11.35 -1.54
C VAL A 39 -2.17 10.75 -0.64
N ILE A 40 -2.56 10.04 0.42
CA ILE A 40 -1.62 9.45 1.37
C ILE A 40 -0.78 8.36 0.72
N SER A 41 -1.36 7.56 -0.19
CA SER A 41 -0.64 6.53 -0.94
C SER A 41 0.47 7.13 -1.80
N ASP A 42 0.16 8.18 -2.59
CA ASP A 42 1.16 8.90 -3.36
C ASP A 42 2.22 9.58 -2.46
N TRP A 43 1.76 10.19 -1.37
CA TRP A 43 2.62 10.89 -0.41
C TRP A 43 3.63 9.94 0.23
N ILE A 44 3.18 8.78 0.72
CA ILE A 44 4.05 7.74 1.29
C ILE A 44 5.00 7.21 0.23
N GLY A 45 4.50 7.01 -1.00
CA GLY A 45 5.26 6.53 -2.15
C GLY A 45 6.38 7.46 -2.64
N GLY A 46 6.57 8.65 -2.06
CA GLY A 46 7.68 9.54 -2.42
C GLY A 46 7.27 10.85 -3.06
N ALA A 47 6.02 10.98 -3.53
CA ALA A 47 5.62 12.15 -4.29
C ALA A 47 5.59 13.42 -3.42
N SER A 48 6.04 14.53 -3.99
CA SER A 48 5.85 15.86 -3.39
C SER A 48 4.41 16.34 -3.53
N MET A 49 3.95 17.23 -2.65
CA MET A 49 2.60 17.82 -2.74
C MET A 49 2.32 18.47 -4.10
N LYS A 50 3.35 19.05 -4.75
CA LYS A 50 3.25 19.65 -6.09
C LYS A 50 2.99 18.58 -7.15
N GLN A 51 3.72 17.47 -7.11
CA GLN A 51 3.51 16.36 -8.05
C GLN A 51 2.11 15.75 -7.89
N ILE A 52 1.65 15.56 -6.65
CA ILE A 52 0.31 15.04 -6.37
C ILE A 52 -0.77 16.01 -6.88
N ALA A 53 -0.60 17.30 -6.60
CA ALA A 53 -1.51 18.36 -7.05
C ALA A 53 -1.65 18.36 -8.58
N THR A 54 -0.52 18.29 -9.31
CA THR A 54 -0.50 18.20 -10.76
C THR A 54 -1.21 16.94 -11.27
N ARG A 55 -0.90 15.76 -10.73
CA ARG A 55 -1.53 14.49 -11.14
C ARG A 55 -3.05 14.50 -10.95
N ARG A 56 -3.52 15.11 -9.86
CA ARG A 56 -4.94 15.15 -9.49
C ARG A 56 -5.68 16.37 -10.04
N ASN A 57 -5.01 17.26 -10.75
CA ASN A 57 -5.56 18.54 -11.22
C ASN A 57 -6.22 19.36 -10.08
N THR A 58 -5.51 19.51 -8.95
CA THR A 58 -5.97 20.28 -7.79
C THR A 58 -4.90 21.26 -7.30
N ALA A 59 -5.25 22.17 -6.39
CA ALA A 59 -4.29 23.08 -5.79
C ALA A 59 -3.40 22.36 -4.75
N VAL A 60 -2.13 22.78 -4.64
CA VAL A 60 -1.18 22.28 -3.62
C VAL A 60 -1.74 22.43 -2.20
N ARG A 61 -2.45 23.54 -1.93
CA ARG A 61 -3.13 23.77 -0.63
C ARG A 61 -4.19 22.71 -0.33
N THR A 62 -4.92 22.24 -1.34
CA THR A 62 -5.90 21.18 -1.19
C THR A 62 -5.22 19.86 -0.79
N ILE A 63 -4.08 19.54 -1.41
CA ILE A 63 -3.28 18.37 -1.02
C ILE A 63 -2.78 18.50 0.42
N ALA A 64 -2.25 19.66 0.81
CA ALA A 64 -1.81 19.90 2.18
C ALA A 64 -2.95 19.71 3.20
N ASN A 65 -4.15 20.20 2.90
CA ASN A 65 -5.34 20.01 3.75
C ASN A 65 -5.76 18.54 3.85
N GLN A 66 -5.72 17.80 2.75
CA GLN A 66 -6.05 16.37 2.75
C GLN A 66 -5.04 15.57 3.57
N ILE A 67 -3.74 15.89 3.48
CA ILE A 67 -2.70 15.25 4.31
C ILE A 67 -2.93 15.55 5.79
N ALA A 68 -3.21 16.81 6.15
CA ALA A 68 -3.48 17.18 7.54
C ALA A 68 -4.69 16.44 8.13
N ARG A 69 -5.82 16.41 7.41
CA ARG A 69 -7.01 15.66 7.84
C ARG A 69 -6.77 14.16 7.94
N ALA A 70 -5.97 13.60 7.02
CA ALA A 70 -5.58 12.20 7.11
C ALA A 70 -4.70 11.94 8.33
N TYR A 71 -3.76 12.83 8.66
CA TYR A 71 -2.93 12.73 9.85
C TYR A 71 -3.75 12.76 11.14
N GLU A 72 -4.72 13.66 11.23
CA GLU A 72 -5.70 13.69 12.33
C GLU A 72 -6.47 12.38 12.45
N LYS A 73 -6.99 11.84 11.34
CA LYS A 73 -7.73 10.57 11.32
C LYS A 73 -6.89 9.35 11.71
N LEU A 74 -5.61 9.38 11.34
CA LEU A 74 -4.65 8.30 11.61
C LEU A 74 -3.99 8.43 13.00
N GLY A 75 -4.09 9.61 13.62
CA GLY A 75 -3.48 9.94 14.90
C GLY A 75 -1.97 9.97 14.81
N VAL A 76 -1.42 10.61 13.78
CA VAL A 76 0.03 10.76 13.55
C VAL A 76 0.35 12.23 13.27
N ALA A 77 1.55 12.68 13.66
CA ALA A 77 2.00 14.05 13.48
C ALA A 77 2.94 14.23 12.27
N SER A 78 3.49 13.13 11.73
CA SER A 78 4.49 13.22 10.66
C SER A 78 4.45 12.05 9.67
N ARG A 79 5.09 12.27 8.51
CA ARG A 79 5.29 11.21 7.51
C ARG A 79 6.12 10.04 8.06
N GLY A 80 7.13 10.33 8.88
CA GLY A 80 7.96 9.30 9.51
C GLY A 80 7.19 8.45 10.52
N GLU A 81 6.37 9.10 11.35
CA GLU A 81 5.50 8.40 12.30
C GLU A 81 4.46 7.52 11.60
N LEU A 82 3.88 8.01 10.50
CA LEU A 82 2.98 7.21 9.67
C LEU A 82 3.67 5.94 9.14
N LEU A 83 4.90 6.08 8.62
CA LEU A 83 5.69 4.95 8.13
C LEU A 83 6.03 3.94 9.23
N LEU A 84 6.38 4.42 10.43
CA LEU A 84 6.67 3.55 11.57
C LEU A 84 5.42 2.76 11.99
N ARG A 85 4.29 3.45 12.12
CA ARG A 85 3.00 2.85 12.51
C ARG A 85 2.49 1.82 11.49
N MET A 86 2.85 1.97 10.22
CA MET A 86 2.56 0.97 9.19
C MET A 86 3.40 -0.30 9.35
N ARG A 87 4.64 -0.21 9.85
CA ARG A 87 5.49 -1.37 10.13
C ARG A 87 5.00 -2.16 11.34
N GLU A 88 4.59 -1.47 12.41
CA GLU A 88 4.16 -2.10 13.67
C GLU A 88 2.82 -2.86 13.57
N LYS A 89 1.95 -2.47 12.62
CA LYS A 89 0.63 -3.10 12.43
C LYS A 89 0.56 -4.07 11.23
N GLY A 90 1.72 -4.51 10.73
CA GLY A 90 1.80 -5.56 9.71
C GLY A 90 1.50 -6.98 10.22
N ASP A 91 1.47 -7.19 11.54
CA ASP A 91 1.57 -8.52 12.16
C ASP A 91 0.29 -9.06 12.82
N ALA A 92 -0.84 -8.35 12.73
CA ALA A 92 -2.06 -8.80 13.41
C ALA A 92 -3.27 -8.84 12.48
N GLN A 93 -3.82 -10.06 12.35
CA GLN A 93 -5.15 -10.46 11.85
C GLN A 93 -5.24 -10.89 10.38
N ASP A 94 -4.90 -12.16 10.14
CA ASP A 94 -5.67 -13.04 9.24
C ASP A 94 -5.45 -14.51 9.63
N GLU A 95 -5.92 -14.89 10.83
CA GLU A 95 -6.19 -16.28 11.19
C GLU A 95 -7.63 -16.59 10.78
N SER A 96 -7.79 -17.26 9.63
CA SER A 96 -8.98 -18.04 9.27
C SER A 96 -8.61 -19.03 8.16
N GLU A 97 -7.79 -20.03 8.49
CA GLU A 97 -7.74 -21.29 7.75
C GLU A 97 -9.05 -22.08 7.96
N PRO A 98 -9.46 -22.92 6.98
CA PRO A 98 -9.17 -24.33 7.18
C PRO A 98 -8.58 -25.03 5.95
N ARG A 99 -7.53 -25.80 6.19
CA ARG A 99 -7.21 -27.14 5.64
C ARG A 99 -8.17 -27.68 4.56
N GLY A 100 -7.62 -28.03 3.39
CA GLY A 100 -8.19 -29.04 2.49
C GLY A 100 -7.64 -29.03 1.06
N ALA A 101 -7.12 -30.18 0.60
CA ALA A 101 -6.68 -30.55 -0.76
C ALA A 101 -5.37 -29.88 -1.26
N ALA A 102 -4.19 -30.51 -1.18
CA ALA A 102 -3.77 -31.76 -1.83
C ALA A 102 -4.16 -31.83 -3.31
N GLY A 103 -3.18 -31.76 -4.22
CA GLY A 103 -3.44 -31.85 -5.66
C GLY A 103 -2.21 -31.69 -6.53
N THR A 104 -1.24 -32.61 -6.38
CA THR A 104 -0.26 -32.99 -7.39
C THR A 104 -0.75 -32.82 -8.83
N ARG A 105 0.05 -32.18 -9.71
CA ARG A 105 0.45 -32.78 -11.01
C ARG A 105 1.53 -31.95 -11.70
N ARG A 106 2.72 -32.56 -11.74
CA ARG A 106 3.70 -32.41 -12.80
C ARG A 106 3.08 -32.87 -14.12
N ARG A 107 3.33 -32.14 -15.20
CA ARG A 107 3.79 -32.68 -16.48
C ARG A 107 4.37 -31.59 -17.35
#